data_AF-A0A5B8UAV8-F1
#
_entry.id   AF-A0A5B8UAV8-F1
#
_cell.length_a   1.000
_cell.length_b   1.000
_cell.length_c   1.000
_cell.angle_alpha   90.00
_cell.angle_beta   90.00
_cell.angle_gamma   90.00
#
_symmetry.space_group_name_H-M   'P 1'
#
loop_
_entity.id
_entity.type
_entity.pdbx_description
1 polymer ?
#
loop_
_entity_poly.entity_id
_entity_poly.type
_entity_poly.pdbx_seq_one_letter_code
_entity_poly.pdbx_strand_id
1 'polypeptide(L)' 'MSTFPGGEGPLQSGGPRHEHTQIELYGHVEGLCREETELLELAEHERTAHQHERLQAITAELDRIWEHLRERAQRLRRAV' A
#
# COMPACT_ATOMS: atom_id res chain seq x y z
N MET A 1 -2.80 47.71 7.25
CA MET A 1 -3.85 46.67 7.35
C MET A 1 -3.20 45.32 7.06
N SER A 2 -3.67 44.28 7.75
CA SER A 2 -3.29 42.85 7.70
C SER A 2 -2.12 42.38 8.57
N THR A 3 -2.46 41.87 9.75
CA THR A 3 -1.92 40.63 10.30
C THR A 3 -3.06 39.85 10.97
N PHE A 4 -3.40 38.69 10.39
CA PHE A 4 -4.33 37.71 10.94
C PHE A 4 -3.61 36.92 12.06
N PRO A 5 -4.20 36.72 13.26
CA PRO A 5 -3.62 35.87 14.29
C PRO A 5 -4.08 34.43 14.05
N GLY A 6 -3.26 33.65 13.36
CA GLY A 6 -3.45 32.21 13.19
C GLY A 6 -2.76 31.47 14.33
N GLY A 7 -3.53 30.70 15.11
CA GLY A 7 -3.11 30.08 16.36
C GLY A 7 -1.92 29.14 16.25
N GLU A 8 -0.95 29.35 17.14
CA GLU A 8 0.10 28.39 17.46
C GLU A 8 -0.50 27.26 18.31
N GLY A 9 -1.07 26.26 17.63
CA GLY A 9 -1.19 24.93 18.20
C GLY A 9 0.05 24.13 17.82
N PRO A 10 0.76 23.46 18.75
CA PRO A 10 1.81 22.54 18.36
C PRO A 10 1.17 21.45 17.51
N LEU A 11 1.57 21.36 16.25
CA LEU A 11 1.36 20.16 15.44
C LEU A 11 1.99 19.02 16.25
N GLN A 12 1.17 18.25 16.95
CA GLN A 12 1.57 16.99 17.54
C GLN A 12 1.88 16.05 16.38
N SER A 13 3.11 16.17 15.87
CA SER A 13 3.72 15.22 14.96
C SER A 13 3.82 13.90 15.72
N GLY A 14 2.89 12.99 15.41
CA GLY A 14 2.86 11.66 15.96
C GLY A 14 4.02 10.82 15.44
N GLY A 15 5.21 11.02 16.01
CA GLY A 15 6.35 10.09 16.10
C GLY A 15 6.89 9.41 14.81
N PRO A 16 8.22 9.41 14.58
CA PRO A 16 8.86 8.91 13.36
C PRO A 16 8.62 7.42 13.05
N ARG A 17 8.16 6.61 14.02
CA ARG A 17 7.96 5.16 13.80
C ARG A 17 6.82 4.83 12.84
N HIS A 18 5.78 5.66 12.77
CA HIS A 18 4.63 5.36 11.91
C HIS A 18 4.88 5.67 10.43
N GLU A 19 5.75 6.64 10.14
CA GLU A 19 6.09 7.04 8.77
C GLU A 19 6.99 6.02 8.09
N HIS A 20 8.02 5.50 8.78
CA HIS A 20 8.91 4.48 8.23
C HIS A 20 8.17 3.19 7.86
N THR A 21 7.28 2.70 8.72
CA THR A 21 6.49 1.48 8.43
C THR A 21 5.52 1.68 7.27
N GLN A 22 4.96 2.87 7.09
CA GLN A 22 4.11 3.16 5.94
C GLN A 22 4.91 3.20 4.64
N ILE A 23 6.08 3.85 4.64
CA ILE A 23 6.96 3.92 3.47
C ILE A 23 7.43 2.52 3.04
N GLU A 24 7.79 1.66 3.98
CA GLU A 24 8.17 0.27 3.71
C GLU A 24 7.01 -0.54 3.10
N LEU A 25 5.79 -0.38 3.61
CA LEU A 25 4.59 -1.00 3.06
C LEU A 25 4.29 -0.53 1.64
N TYR A 26 4.39 0.78 1.38
CA TYR A 26 4.20 1.33 0.04
C TYR A 26 5.25 0.80 -0.95
N GLY A 27 6.53 0.77 -0.54
CA GLY A 27 7.60 0.22 -1.37
C GLY A 27 7.42 -1.27 -1.66
N HIS A 28 6.93 -2.04 -0.68
CA HIS A 28 6.62 -3.47 -0.85
C HIS A 28 5.48 -3.70 -1.85
N VAL A 29 4.36 -2.97 -1.69
CA VAL A 29 3.22 -3.08 -2.62
C VAL A 29 3.60 -2.62 -4.02
N GLU A 30 4.36 -1.53 -4.16
CA GLU A 30 4.84 -1.05 -5.45
C GLU A 30 5.75 -2.09 -6.14
N GLY A 31 6.62 -2.75 -5.36
CA GLY A 31 7.45 -3.86 -5.86
C GLY A 31 6.62 -5.03 -6.38
N LEU A 32 5.59 -5.45 -5.63
CA LEU A 32 4.68 -6.52 -6.04
C LEU A 32 3.89 -6.15 -7.30
N CYS A 33 3.36 -4.93 -7.40
CA CYS A 33 2.64 -4.47 -8.59
C CYS A 33 3.55 -4.41 -9.83
N ARG A 34 4.82 -4.02 -9.66
CA ARG A 34 5.79 -4.00 -10.76
C ARG A 34 6.12 -5.41 -11.23
N GLU A 35 6.41 -6.33 -10.30
CA GLU A 35 6.69 -7.73 -10.61
C GLU A 35 5.48 -8.40 -11.30
N GLU A 36 4.25 -8.11 -10.86
CA GLU A 36 3.03 -8.58 -11.54
C GLU A 36 2.92 -8.02 -12.97
N THR A 37 3.19 -6.73 -13.17
CA THR A 37 3.13 -6.09 -14.49
C THR A 37 4.13 -6.71 -15.45
N GLU A 38 5.39 -6.90 -15.02
CA GLU A 38 6.44 -7.53 -15.81
C GLU A 38 6.08 -8.98 -16.19
N LEU A 39 5.45 -9.73 -15.27
CA LEU A 39 4.98 -11.10 -15.54
C LEU A 39 3.76 -11.13 -16.46
N LEU A 40 2.89 -10.11 -16.40
CA LEU A 40 1.72 -9.99 -17.27
C LEU A 40 2.06 -9.52 -18.68
N GLU A 41 3.14 -8.74 -18.85
CA GLU A 41 3.67 -8.35 -20.16
C GLU A 41 4.13 -9.56 -21.00
N LEU A 42 4.59 -10.62 -20.33
CA LEU A 42 4.84 -11.90 -20.98
C LEU A 42 3.52 -12.55 -21.39
N ALA A 43 3.43 -13.01 -22.64
CA ALA A 43 2.26 -13.73 -23.09
C ALA A 43 2.10 -15.03 -22.29
N GLU A 44 0.86 -15.43 -21.97
CA GLU A 44 0.59 -16.55 -21.07
C GLU A 44 1.27 -17.87 -21.51
N HIS A 45 1.43 -18.08 -22.82
CA HIS A 45 2.07 -19.25 -23.41
C HIS A 45 3.61 -19.20 -23.39
N GLU A 46 4.20 -18.05 -23.10
CA GLU A 46 5.65 -17.86 -22.93
C GLU A 46 6.06 -17.95 -21.45
N ARG A 47 5.08 -17.94 -20.53
CA ARG A 47 5.34 -18.05 -19.09
C ARG A 47 5.70 -19.48 -18.73
N THR A 48 6.82 -19.62 -18.04
CA THR A 48 7.21 -20.88 -17.40
C THR A 48 6.27 -21.20 -16.24
N ALA A 49 6.18 -22.48 -15.85
CA ALA A 49 5.38 -22.91 -14.69
C ALA A 49 5.75 -22.13 -13.41
N HIS A 50 7.03 -21.83 -13.23
CA HIS A 50 7.53 -21.04 -12.10
C HIS A 50 7.02 -19.59 -12.13
N GLN A 51 6.97 -18.95 -13.30
CA GLN A 51 6.41 -17.60 -13.46
C GLN A 51 4.90 -17.57 -13.20
N HIS A 52 4.20 -18.66 -13.54
CA HIS A 52 2.77 -18.80 -13.27
C HIS A 52 2.50 -18.95 -11.77
N GLU A 53 3.28 -19.79 -11.07
CA GLU A 53 3.25 -19.90 -9.61
C GLU A 53 3.58 -18.57 -8.92
N ARG A 54 4.58 -17.85 -9.45
CA ARG A 54 4.99 -16.55 -8.92
C ARG A 54 3.90 -15.50 -9.07
N LEU A 55 3.27 -15.42 -10.23
CA LEU A 55 2.12 -14.55 -10.48
C LEU A 55 0.99 -14.84 -9.49
N GLN A 56 0.62 -16.11 -9.31
CA GLN A 56 -0.41 -16.52 -8.35
C GLN A 56 -0.06 -16.12 -6.91
N ALA A 57 1.20 -16.25 -6.51
CA ALA A 57 1.67 -15.83 -5.20
C ALA A 57 1.56 -14.31 -5.01
N ILE A 58 1.95 -13.52 -6.01
CA ILE A 58 1.87 -12.05 -5.98
C ILE A 58 0.42 -11.60 -5.88
N THR A 59 -0.47 -12.13 -6.73
CA THR A 59 -1.91 -11.80 -6.70
C THR A 59 -2.51 -12.14 -5.34
N ALA A 60 -2.21 -13.32 -4.78
CA ALA A 60 -2.70 -13.70 -3.46
C ALA A 60 -2.19 -12.79 -2.32
N GLU A 61 -0.98 -12.26 -2.45
CA GLU A 61 -0.42 -11.30 -1.49
C GLU A 61 -1.10 -9.93 -1.60
N LEU A 62 -1.30 -9.43 -2.82
CA LEU A 62 -2.04 -8.19 -3.06
C LEU A 62 -3.48 -8.26 -2.55
N ASP A 63 -4.17 -9.38 -2.76
CA ASP A 63 -5.54 -9.60 -2.25
C ASP A 63 -5.60 -9.54 -0.71
N ARG A 64 -4.61 -10.12 -0.03
CA ARG A 64 -4.52 -10.06 1.45
C ARG A 64 -4.31 -8.64 1.94
N ILE A 65 -3.42 -7.89 1.28
CA ILE A 65 -3.16 -6.49 1.62
C ILE A 65 -4.43 -5.66 1.41
N TRP A 66 -5.12 -5.86 0.29
CA TRP A 66 -6.38 -5.19 -0.01
C TRP A 66 -7.46 -5.49 1.03
N GLU A 67 -7.66 -6.75 1.41
CA GLU A 67 -8.66 -7.10 2.43
C GLU A 67 -8.31 -6.47 3.78
N HIS A 68 -7.03 -6.46 4.17
CA HIS A 68 -6.60 -5.80 5.40
C HIS A 68 -6.90 -4.29 5.40
N LEU A 69 -6.63 -3.60 4.28
CA LEU A 69 -6.96 -2.19 4.12
C LEU A 69 -8.48 -1.96 4.13
N ARG A 70 -9.25 -2.85 3.49
CA ARG A 70 -10.71 -2.81 3.47
C ARG A 70 -11.28 -2.95 4.88
N GLU A 71 -10.82 -3.92 5.66
CA GLU A 71 -11.21 -4.10 7.06
C GLU A 71 -10.89 -2.85 7.89
N ARG A 72 -9.69 -2.28 7.72
CA ARG A 72 -9.28 -1.08 8.44
C ARG A 72 -10.20 0.10 8.10
N ALA A 73 -10.52 0.29 6.82
CA ALA A 73 -11.46 1.32 6.37
C ALA A 73 -12.87 1.10 6.95
N GLN A 74 -13.36 -0.14 7.00
CA GLN A 74 -14.65 -0.47 7.61
C GLN A 74 -14.67 -0.17 9.12
N ARG A 75 -13.58 -0.47 9.84
CA ARG A 75 -13.45 -0.14 11.26
C ARG A 75 -13.47 1.37 11.49
N LEU A 76 -12.76 2.13 10.67
CA LEU A 76 -12.78 3.59 10.73
C LEU A 76 -14.18 4.16 10.45
N ARG A 77 -14.89 3.62 9.45
CA ARG A 77 -16.28 4.02 9.14
C ARG A 77 -17.27 3.71 10.27
N ARG A 78 -17.03 2.66 11.07
CA ARG A 78 -17.86 2.29 12.23
C ARG A 78 -17.55 3.10 13.49
N ALA A 79 -16.37 3.73 13.54
CA ALA A 79 -15.93 4.54 14.66
C ALA A 79 -16.32 6.03 14.52
N VAL A 80 -16.92 6.42 13.40
CA VAL A 80 -17.50 7.73 13.09
C VAL A 80 -19.02 7.63 13.15
#